data_AF-R7HWP7-F1
#
_entry.id   AF-R7HWP7-F1
#
_cell.length_a   1.000
_cell.length_b   1.000
_cell.length_c   1.000
_cell.angle_alpha   90.00
_cell.angle_beta   90.00
_cell.angle_gamma   90.00
#
_symmetry.space_group_name_H-M   'P 1'
#
loop_
_entity.id
_entity.type
_entity.pdbx_description
1 polymer ?
#
loop_
_entity_poly.entity_id
_entity_poly.type
_entity_poly.pdbx_seq_one_letter_code
_entity_poly.pdbx_strand_id
1 'polypeptide(L)'
;MAEVLITLGIIGVVAALTIPTLVNNYRKKVLETGFKKSMSTIQQALNTTAAECGADYLLKYRMDNLVTAPIPKEEREEINRIFAEQLKYVRILPMGEAHKIKTYSFKSKNEIGDRYQMLNPWDGVISPKIYLLPDGTTIAGIAFQTHGTYDGIKIGFDTNGPYKGPNRFGYDLFFFDTGYWQATICNDSYYYGCFKYAQQDQWPDDLTKKYWDNLKL
;
A
#
# COMPACT_ATOMS: atom_id res chain seq x y z
N MET A 1 -31.91 -45.64 4.11
CA MET A 1 -31.39 -44.79 3.01
C MET A 1 -31.77 -43.31 3.14
N ALA A 2 -32.94 -42.96 3.72
CA ALA A 2 -33.33 -41.56 3.92
C ALA A 2 -32.45 -40.77 4.92
N GLU A 3 -31.96 -41.42 5.97
CA GLU A 3 -31.10 -40.80 7.00
C GLU A 3 -29.82 -40.20 6.40
N VAL A 4 -29.12 -40.96 5.54
CA VAL A 4 -27.92 -40.47 4.85
C VAL A 4 -28.25 -39.27 3.95
N LEU A 5 -29.40 -39.30 3.26
CA LEU A 5 -29.82 -38.21 2.38
C LEU A 5 -30.13 -36.92 3.15
N ILE A 6 -30.76 -37.06 4.33
CA ILE A 6 -31.05 -35.94 5.24
C ILE A 6 -29.74 -35.37 5.79
N THR A 7 -28.79 -36.21 6.21
CA THR A 7 -27.49 -35.73 6.72
C THR A 7 -26.69 -34.98 5.66
N LEU A 8 -26.64 -35.49 4.43
CA LEU A 8 -25.99 -34.81 3.30
C LEU A 8 -26.70 -33.49 2.95
N GLY A 9 -28.04 -33.47 3.01
CA GLY A 9 -28.83 -32.25 2.84
C GLY A 9 -28.51 -31.19 3.89
N ILE A 10 -28.47 -31.56 5.17
CA ILE A 10 -28.16 -30.65 6.28
C ILE A 10 -26.72 -30.13 6.15
N ILE A 11 -25.74 -31.01 5.91
CA ILE A 11 -24.34 -30.61 5.71
C ILE A 11 -24.21 -29.67 4.51
N GLY A 12 -24.92 -29.95 3.40
CA GLY A 12 -24.93 -29.11 2.22
C GLY A 12 -25.45 -27.69 2.49
N VAL A 13 -26.56 -27.56 3.22
CA VAL A 13 -27.12 -26.25 3.62
C VAL A 13 -26.17 -25.51 4.54
N VAL A 14 -25.63 -26.18 5.57
CA VAL A 14 -24.70 -25.56 6.53
C VAL A 14 -23.40 -25.12 5.83
N ALA A 15 -22.86 -25.95 4.93
CA ALA A 15 -21.68 -25.61 4.14
C ALA A 15 -21.94 -24.39 3.23
N ALA A 16 -23.09 -24.34 2.56
CA ALA A 16 -23.45 -23.20 1.69
C ALA A 16 -23.54 -21.87 2.45
N LEU A 17 -23.94 -21.88 3.72
CA LEU A 17 -24.01 -20.67 4.57
C LEU A 17 -22.65 -20.28 5.17
N THR A 18 -21.75 -21.24 5.38
CA THR A 18 -20.47 -21.01 6.08
C THR A 18 -19.29 -20.77 5.16
N ILE A 19 -19.25 -21.38 3.97
CA ILE A 19 -18.18 -21.22 2.98
C ILE A 19 -17.94 -19.74 2.59
N PRO A 20 -18.99 -18.92 2.29
CA PRO A 20 -18.77 -17.53 1.92
C PRO A 20 -18.07 -16.73 3.02
N THR A 21 -18.47 -16.93 4.28
CA THR A 21 -17.88 -16.27 5.46
C THR A 21 -16.42 -16.69 5.64
N LEU A 22 -16.13 -17.99 5.54
CA LEU A 22 -14.78 -18.51 5.68
C LEU A 22 -13.85 -17.97 4.58
N VAL A 23 -14.30 -17.98 3.32
CA VAL A 23 -13.55 -17.45 2.18
C VAL A 23 -13.27 -15.95 2.35
N ASN A 24 -14.24 -15.17 2.82
CA ASN A 24 -14.05 -13.75 3.08
C ASN A 24 -13.05 -13.48 4.20
N ASN A 25 -13.12 -14.22 5.30
CA ASN A 25 -12.15 -14.09 6.40
C ASN A 25 -10.74 -14.48 5.95
N TYR A 26 -10.61 -15.54 5.16
CA TYR A 26 -9.33 -15.93 4.57
C TYR A 26 -8.77 -14.82 3.66
N ARG A 27 -9.58 -14.26 2.76
CA ARG A 27 -9.16 -13.16 1.87
C ARG A 27 -8.70 -11.92 2.64
N LYS A 28 -9.40 -11.54 3.71
CA LYS A 28 -8.96 -10.45 4.62
C LYS A 28 -7.58 -10.72 5.19
N LYS A 29 -7.33 -11.96 5.64
CA LYS A 29 -6.03 -12.36 6.18
C LYS A 29 -4.92 -12.33 5.14
N VAL A 30 -5.22 -12.69 3.89
CA VAL A 30 -4.28 -12.57 2.77
C VAL A 30 -3.89 -11.11 2.53
N LEU A 31 -4.85 -10.17 2.55
CA LEU A 31 -4.57 -8.74 2.41
C LEU A 31 -3.71 -8.20 3.55
N GLU A 32 -4.04 -8.53 4.80
CA GLU A 32 -3.25 -8.12 5.98
C GLU A 32 -1.81 -8.65 5.88
N THR A 33 -1.65 -9.92 5.49
CA THR A 33 -0.33 -10.55 5.37
C THR A 33 0.48 -9.93 4.23
N GLY A 34 -0.16 -9.65 3.09
CA GLY A 34 0.44 -8.94 1.97
C GLY A 34 0.94 -7.56 2.37
N PHE A 35 0.11 -6.78 3.06
CA PHE A 35 0.49 -5.46 3.59
C PHE A 35 1.69 -5.52 4.53
N LYS A 36 1.67 -6.42 5.52
CA LYS A 36 2.77 -6.58 6.48
C LYS A 36 4.08 -6.98 5.78
N LYS A 37 3.99 -7.83 4.76
CA LYS A 37 5.15 -8.22 3.95
C LYS A 37 5.71 -7.02 3.17
N SER A 38 4.88 -6.30 2.44
CA SER A 38 5.31 -5.12 1.68
C SER A 38 5.93 -4.06 2.60
N MET A 39 5.36 -3.85 3.79
CA MET A 39 5.93 -2.97 4.81
C MET A 39 7.32 -3.41 5.23
N SER A 40 7.52 -4.70 5.51
CA SER A 40 8.84 -5.24 5.90
C SER A 40 9.86 -5.01 4.80
N THR A 41 9.49 -5.23 3.53
CA THR A 41 10.35 -4.98 2.37
C THR A 41 10.73 -3.49 2.27
N ILE A 42 9.75 -2.59 2.37
CA ILE A 42 9.97 -1.14 2.30
C ILE A 42 10.88 -0.68 3.45
N GLN A 43 10.60 -1.09 4.69
CA GLN A 43 11.41 -0.71 5.85
C GLN A 43 12.84 -1.23 5.76
N GLN A 44 13.04 -2.47 5.30
CA GLN A 44 14.39 -3.02 5.10
C GLN A 44 15.16 -2.26 4.03
N ALA A 45 14.51 -1.95 2.90
CA ALA A 45 15.12 -1.17 1.82
C ALA A 45 15.47 0.26 2.29
N LEU A 46 14.57 0.91 3.04
CA LEU A 46 14.81 2.23 3.62
C LEU A 46 15.96 2.23 4.62
N ASN A 47 16.00 1.26 5.55
CA ASN A 47 17.08 1.14 6.54
C ASN A 47 18.45 0.99 5.89
N THR A 48 18.53 0.16 4.85
CA THR A 48 19.78 -0.07 4.12
C THR A 48 20.19 1.17 3.33
N THR A 49 19.23 1.81 2.65
CA THR A 49 19.47 3.05 1.90
C THR A 49 19.92 4.19 2.82
N ALA A 50 19.28 4.37 3.98
CA ALA A 50 19.65 5.37 4.95
C ALA A 50 21.07 5.17 5.47
N ALA A 51 21.46 3.91 5.74
CA ALA A 51 22.81 3.57 6.16
C ALA A 51 23.87 3.82 5.07
N GLU A 52 23.58 3.49 3.81
CA GLU A 52 24.50 3.69 2.69
C GLU A 52 24.67 5.17 2.31
N CYS A 53 23.60 5.96 2.36
CA CYS A 53 23.62 7.39 2.01
C CYS A 53 23.96 8.30 3.19
N GLY A 54 24.01 7.79 4.43
CA GLY A 54 24.04 8.62 5.64
C GLY A 54 22.77 9.46 5.82
N ALA A 55 21.63 8.98 5.31
CA ALA A 55 20.35 9.70 5.22
C ALA A 55 19.36 9.24 6.30
N ASP A 56 19.74 9.35 7.58
CA ASP A 56 18.92 8.91 8.73
C ASP A 56 17.51 9.55 8.77
N TYR A 57 17.34 10.71 8.15
CA TYR A 57 16.06 11.40 8.04
C TYR A 57 15.00 10.59 7.28
N LEU A 58 15.40 9.63 6.43
CA LEU A 58 14.49 8.72 5.72
C LEU A 58 13.69 7.81 6.68
N LEU A 59 14.24 7.54 7.86
CA LEU A 59 13.67 6.61 8.84
C LEU A 59 12.77 7.31 9.87
N LYS A 60 12.74 8.63 9.87
CA LYS A 60 12.00 9.41 10.86
C LYS A 60 10.60 9.76 10.37
N TYR A 61 9.65 9.72 11.30
CA TYR A 61 8.35 10.34 11.11
C TYR A 61 8.55 11.84 11.15
N ARG A 62 8.42 12.49 9.98
CA ARG A 62 8.85 13.84 9.63
C ARG A 62 10.36 13.94 9.41
N MET A 63 10.72 14.68 8.36
CA MET A 63 12.11 15.03 8.05
C MET A 63 12.62 16.22 8.89
N ASP A 64 11.91 16.56 9.98
CA ASP A 64 12.15 17.78 10.75
C ASP A 64 13.48 17.79 11.51
N ASN A 65 14.00 19.02 11.73
CA ASN A 65 15.27 19.36 12.39
C ASN A 65 16.59 18.89 11.73
N LEU A 66 16.54 17.98 10.74
CA LEU A 66 17.73 17.52 10.01
C LEU A 66 17.83 18.10 8.59
N VAL A 67 16.69 18.34 7.93
CA VAL A 67 16.65 18.88 6.57
C VAL A 67 16.15 20.32 6.63
N THR A 68 17.07 21.27 6.53
CA THR A 68 16.79 22.72 6.63
C THR A 68 16.64 23.40 5.27
N ALA A 69 16.91 22.66 4.18
CA ALA A 69 16.80 23.11 2.80
C ALA A 69 16.24 21.97 1.92
N PRO A 70 15.63 22.28 0.76
CA PRO A 70 15.18 21.24 -0.17
C PRO A 70 16.35 20.34 -0.59
N ILE A 71 16.14 19.01 -0.57
CA ILE A 71 17.12 18.05 -1.05
C ILE A 71 17.35 18.28 -2.56
N PRO A 72 18.61 18.45 -3.02
CA PRO A 72 18.94 18.62 -4.43
C PRO A 72 18.47 17.45 -5.29
N LYS A 73 18.22 17.69 -6.58
CA LYS A 73 17.72 16.67 -7.51
C LYS A 73 18.66 15.46 -7.56
N GLU A 74 19.96 15.71 -7.64
CA GLU A 74 21.00 14.68 -7.78
C GLU A 74 21.02 13.74 -6.56
N GLU A 75 20.87 14.30 -5.36
CA GLU A 75 20.78 13.51 -4.12
C GLU A 75 19.49 12.66 -4.09
N ARG A 76 18.36 13.21 -4.55
CA ARG A 76 17.10 12.43 -4.65
C ARG A 76 17.19 11.28 -5.64
N GLU A 77 17.85 11.51 -6.78
CA GLU A 77 18.08 10.50 -7.81
C GLU A 77 19.00 9.39 -7.29
N GLU A 78 20.06 9.75 -6.58
CA GLU A 78 21.00 8.79 -5.99
C GLU A 78 20.35 7.94 -4.89
N ILE A 79 19.61 8.57 -3.97
CA ILE A 79 18.84 7.85 -2.94
C ILE A 79 17.84 6.90 -3.60
N ASN A 80 17.14 7.32 -4.65
CA ASN A 80 16.20 6.46 -5.36
C ASN A 80 16.88 5.31 -6.11
N ARG A 81 18.09 5.53 -6.65
CA ARG A 81 18.88 4.49 -7.31
C ARG A 81 19.25 3.40 -6.30
N ILE A 82 19.80 3.79 -5.15
CA ILE A 82 20.19 2.87 -4.08
C ILE A 82 18.95 2.15 -3.53
N PHE A 83 17.87 2.88 -3.22
CA PHE A 83 16.62 2.28 -2.76
C PHE A 83 16.07 1.24 -3.73
N ALA A 84 16.08 1.53 -5.03
CA ALA A 84 15.62 0.60 -6.05
C ALA A 84 16.47 -0.69 -6.12
N GLU A 85 17.78 -0.59 -5.93
CA GLU A 85 18.67 -1.75 -5.88
C GLU A 85 18.31 -2.69 -4.72
N GLN A 86 17.94 -2.14 -3.56
CA GLN A 86 17.52 -2.92 -2.40
C GLN A 86 16.21 -3.69 -2.63
N LEU A 87 15.34 -3.21 -3.53
CA LEU A 87 14.06 -3.87 -3.84
C LEU A 87 14.21 -5.16 -4.65
N LYS A 88 15.37 -5.40 -5.30
CA LYS A 88 15.62 -6.58 -6.15
C LYS A 88 14.49 -6.81 -7.17
N TYR A 89 14.04 -5.73 -7.79
CA TYR A 89 12.93 -5.75 -8.73
C TYR A 89 13.26 -6.52 -10.02
N VAL A 90 12.23 -7.06 -10.67
CA VAL A 90 12.37 -7.80 -11.94
C VAL A 90 12.06 -6.93 -13.16
N ARG A 91 11.22 -5.90 -12.97
CA ARG A 91 10.77 -5.03 -14.05
C ARG A 91 10.34 -3.67 -13.53
N ILE A 92 10.60 -2.63 -14.30
CA ILE A 92 9.99 -1.32 -14.09
C ILE A 92 8.65 -1.29 -14.82
N LEU A 93 7.57 -0.94 -14.12
CA LEU A 93 6.24 -0.76 -14.68
C LEU A 93 6.18 0.62 -15.38
N PRO A 94 6.02 0.69 -16.71
CA PRO A 94 5.90 1.95 -17.42
C PRO A 94 4.59 2.67 -17.08
N MET A 95 4.61 4.01 -17.06
CA MET A 95 3.41 4.81 -16.76
C MET A 95 2.25 4.52 -17.72
N GLY A 96 2.52 4.29 -19.01
CA GLY A 96 1.47 3.94 -19.98
C GLY A 96 0.78 2.60 -19.71
N GLU A 97 1.43 1.69 -18.96
CA GLU A 97 0.80 0.46 -18.47
C GLU A 97 0.03 0.73 -17.17
N ALA A 98 0.59 1.56 -16.28
CA ALA A 98 -0.09 2.01 -15.06
C ALA A 98 -1.45 2.68 -15.36
N HIS A 99 -1.53 3.51 -16.41
CA HIS A 99 -2.78 4.15 -16.86
C HIS A 99 -3.84 3.17 -17.41
N LYS A 100 -3.51 1.90 -17.63
CA LYS A 100 -4.49 0.90 -18.10
C LYS A 100 -5.08 0.08 -16.96
N ILE A 101 -4.53 0.22 -15.76
CA ILE A 101 -4.93 -0.57 -14.61
C ILE A 101 -6.13 0.10 -13.94
N LYS A 102 -7.23 -0.64 -13.91
CA LYS A 102 -8.44 -0.23 -13.21
C LYS A 102 -8.22 -0.22 -11.71
N THR A 103 -8.74 0.82 -11.08
CA THR A 103 -8.71 0.99 -9.63
C THR A 103 -10.10 1.21 -9.07
N TYR A 104 -10.25 0.90 -7.79
CA TYR A 104 -11.50 0.96 -7.05
C TYR A 104 -11.32 1.75 -5.76
N SER A 105 -12.37 2.49 -5.37
CA SER A 105 -12.39 3.28 -4.13
C SER A 105 -12.45 2.39 -2.89
N PHE A 106 -12.11 2.98 -1.74
CA PHE A 106 -12.01 2.26 -0.46
C PHE A 106 -13.38 1.81 0.09
N LYS A 107 -14.30 2.75 0.36
CA LYS A 107 -15.57 2.48 1.03
C LYS A 107 -16.70 2.17 0.06
N SER A 108 -16.86 2.96 -1.00
CA SER A 108 -17.93 2.73 -2.00
C SER A 108 -17.65 1.57 -2.94
N LYS A 109 -16.38 1.16 -3.10
CA LYS A 109 -15.94 0.11 -4.04
C LYS A 109 -16.26 0.42 -5.51
N ASN A 110 -16.53 1.69 -5.83
CA ASN A 110 -16.80 2.12 -7.19
C ASN A 110 -15.51 2.06 -8.01
N GLU A 111 -15.62 1.72 -9.29
CA GLU A 111 -14.51 1.89 -10.24
C GLU A 111 -14.22 3.39 -10.38
N ILE A 112 -12.97 3.78 -10.14
CA ILE A 112 -12.51 5.19 -10.18
C ILE A 112 -11.53 5.45 -11.33
N GLY A 113 -11.47 4.53 -12.30
CA GLY A 113 -10.67 4.65 -13.51
C GLY A 113 -9.21 4.27 -13.31
N ASP A 114 -8.34 4.98 -14.03
CA ASP A 114 -6.90 4.72 -14.20
C ASP A 114 -6.02 5.33 -13.10
N ARG A 115 -6.49 5.30 -11.85
CA ARG A 115 -5.76 5.91 -10.73
C ARG A 115 -4.60 5.07 -10.19
N TYR A 116 -4.24 3.96 -10.84
CA TYR A 116 -3.10 3.15 -10.40
C TYR A 116 -1.79 3.94 -10.48
N GLN A 117 -1.66 4.83 -11.47
CA GLN A 117 -0.51 5.73 -11.58
C GLN A 117 -0.29 6.57 -10.30
N MET A 118 -1.33 6.81 -9.49
CA MET A 118 -1.21 7.58 -8.25
C MET A 118 -0.21 6.95 -7.27
N LEU A 119 0.06 5.64 -7.36
CA LEU A 119 1.12 4.97 -6.61
C LEU A 119 2.52 5.51 -6.92
N ASN A 120 2.67 6.33 -7.96
CA ASN A 120 3.87 7.05 -8.30
C ASN A 120 3.77 8.52 -7.81
N PRO A 121 4.00 8.79 -6.50
CA PRO A 121 3.90 10.15 -5.98
C PRO A 121 4.94 11.04 -6.65
N TRP A 122 4.51 12.19 -7.16
CA TRP A 122 5.40 13.25 -7.63
C TRP A 122 5.77 14.16 -6.46
N ASP A 123 7.03 14.56 -6.38
CA ASP A 123 7.55 15.43 -5.32
C ASP A 123 7.85 16.86 -5.77
N GLY A 124 7.54 17.20 -7.03
CA GLY A 124 7.82 18.50 -7.63
C GLY A 124 9.20 18.59 -8.31
N VAL A 125 10.08 17.62 -8.10
CA VAL A 125 11.46 17.61 -8.61
C VAL A 125 11.72 16.40 -9.49
N ILE A 126 11.37 15.21 -9.01
CA ILE A 126 11.52 13.94 -9.72
C ILE A 126 10.21 13.15 -9.71
N SER A 127 9.99 12.38 -10.77
CA SER A 127 8.98 11.33 -10.80
C SER A 127 9.69 10.00 -10.55
N PRO A 128 9.50 9.34 -9.39
CA PRO A 128 10.10 8.04 -9.15
C PRO A 128 9.59 7.01 -10.16
N LYS A 129 10.14 5.80 -10.17
CA LYS A 129 9.62 4.69 -11.00
C LYS A 129 8.74 3.77 -10.16
N ILE A 130 7.92 2.94 -10.80
CA ILE A 130 7.22 1.83 -10.14
C ILE A 130 7.98 0.53 -10.45
N TYR A 131 8.37 -0.20 -9.41
CA TYR A 131 9.14 -1.43 -9.50
C TYR A 131 8.24 -2.63 -9.22
N LEU A 132 8.22 -3.62 -10.12
CA LEU A 132 7.57 -4.91 -9.93
C LEU A 132 8.58 -5.89 -9.34
N LEU A 133 8.23 -6.47 -8.20
CA LEU A 133 9.06 -7.43 -7.47
C LEU A 133 8.76 -8.89 -7.91
N PRO A 134 9.67 -9.85 -7.66
CA PRO A 134 9.48 -11.25 -8.04
C PRO A 134 8.21 -11.92 -7.49
N ASP A 135 7.70 -11.44 -6.35
CA ASP A 135 6.50 -11.95 -5.69
C ASP A 135 5.19 -11.32 -6.21
N GLY A 136 5.28 -10.42 -7.19
CA GLY A 136 4.16 -9.71 -7.79
C GLY A 136 3.84 -8.36 -7.15
N THR A 137 4.35 -8.06 -5.95
CA THR A 137 4.15 -6.74 -5.31
C THR A 137 4.74 -5.63 -6.19
N THR A 138 4.11 -4.45 -6.21
CA THR A 138 4.76 -3.25 -6.77
C THR A 138 5.06 -2.24 -5.70
N ILE A 139 6.23 -1.61 -5.78
CA ILE A 139 6.71 -0.57 -4.87
C ILE A 139 7.26 0.56 -5.73
N ALA A 140 6.82 1.79 -5.48
CA ALA A 140 7.37 2.96 -6.14
C ALA A 140 8.70 3.40 -5.51
N GLY A 141 9.46 4.22 -6.23
CA GLY A 141 10.56 4.97 -5.62
C GLY A 141 10.06 6.00 -4.60
N ILE A 142 11.02 6.60 -3.91
CA ILE A 142 10.81 7.58 -2.85
C ILE A 142 10.50 8.94 -3.47
N ALA A 143 9.36 9.53 -3.07
CA ALA A 143 9.03 10.92 -3.30
C ALA A 143 9.27 11.72 -2.01
N PHE A 144 10.03 12.81 -2.10
CA PHE A 144 10.34 13.68 -0.96
C PHE A 144 9.38 14.87 -0.95
N GLN A 145 8.21 14.68 -0.38
CA GLN A 145 7.16 15.69 -0.43
C GLN A 145 7.47 16.84 0.52
N THR A 146 7.18 18.07 0.09
CA THR A 146 7.40 19.29 0.90
C THR A 146 6.16 20.18 0.85
N HIS A 147 5.01 19.70 1.36
CA HIS A 147 3.77 20.51 1.45
C HIS A 147 3.80 21.56 2.58
N GLY A 148 4.90 21.65 3.31
CA GLY A 148 5.14 22.56 4.42
C GLY A 148 6.57 22.40 4.94
N THR A 149 6.88 23.02 6.08
CA THR A 149 8.25 23.10 6.62
C THR A 149 8.89 21.76 6.99
N TYR A 150 8.17 20.62 6.93
CA TYR A 150 8.57 19.33 7.51
C TYR A 150 7.99 18.07 6.83
N ASP A 151 7.63 18.11 5.54
CA ASP A 151 6.88 16.98 4.96
C ASP A 151 7.82 15.82 4.53
N GLY A 152 7.33 14.59 4.74
CA GLY A 152 8.14 13.38 4.79
C GLY A 152 8.39 12.71 3.44
N ILE A 153 8.67 11.41 3.49
CA ILE A 153 8.77 10.59 2.28
C ILE A 153 7.46 9.86 2.01
N LYS A 154 7.14 9.71 0.72
CA LYS A 154 6.03 8.88 0.24
C LYS A 154 6.49 7.81 -0.72
N ILE A 155 5.95 6.60 -0.53
CA ILE A 155 6.15 5.46 -1.42
C ILE A 155 4.79 4.81 -1.65
N GLY A 156 4.28 4.86 -2.88
CA GLY A 156 3.09 4.08 -3.23
C GLY A 156 3.45 2.62 -3.44
N PHE A 157 2.57 1.71 -3.02
CA PHE A 157 2.77 0.28 -3.22
C PHE A 157 1.45 -0.46 -3.41
N ASP A 158 1.52 -1.54 -4.17
CA ASP A 158 0.47 -2.55 -4.33
C ASP A 158 0.96 -3.86 -3.73
N THR A 159 0.26 -4.35 -2.71
CA THR A 159 0.63 -5.56 -1.97
C THR A 159 0.56 -6.85 -2.79
N ASN A 160 -0.25 -6.89 -3.84
CA ASN A 160 -0.52 -8.11 -4.61
C ASN A 160 -0.29 -7.97 -6.12
N GLY A 161 -0.03 -6.75 -6.57
CA GLY A 161 0.45 -6.43 -7.89
C GLY A 161 -0.63 -6.03 -8.89
N PRO A 162 -0.22 -5.34 -9.97
CA PRO A 162 -1.10 -4.61 -10.87
C PRO A 162 -2.13 -5.48 -11.60
N TYR A 163 -1.85 -6.77 -11.74
CA TYR A 163 -2.60 -7.69 -12.61
C TYR A 163 -3.45 -8.70 -11.86
N LYS A 164 -3.31 -8.81 -10.54
CA LYS A 164 -4.13 -9.76 -9.77
C LYS A 164 -5.53 -9.23 -9.57
N GLY A 165 -5.63 -7.96 -9.16
CA GLY A 165 -6.86 -7.22 -8.95
C GLY A 165 -7.85 -7.90 -7.98
N PRO A 166 -8.98 -7.23 -7.71
CA PRO A 166 -9.26 -5.83 -8.04
C PRO A 166 -8.38 -4.86 -7.22
N ASN A 167 -7.70 -3.94 -7.89
CA ASN A 167 -6.77 -3.00 -7.24
C ASN A 167 -7.55 -1.89 -6.52
N ARG A 168 -7.55 -1.91 -5.19
CA ARG A 168 -8.40 -1.12 -4.30
C ARG A 168 -7.55 -0.34 -3.31
N PHE A 169 -7.75 0.97 -3.27
CA PHE A 169 -7.18 1.82 -2.23
C PHE A 169 -7.66 1.38 -0.84
N GLY A 170 -6.72 1.19 0.08
CA GLY A 170 -7.01 0.69 1.44
C GLY A 170 -7.24 -0.82 1.55
N TYR A 171 -7.07 -1.60 0.47
CA TYR A 171 -7.13 -3.06 0.53
C TYR A 171 -5.79 -3.65 0.12
N ASP A 172 -5.30 -3.27 -1.06
CA ASP A 172 -4.01 -3.67 -1.60
C ASP A 172 -3.18 -2.49 -2.11
N LEU A 173 -3.79 -1.35 -2.43
CA LEU A 173 -3.11 -0.11 -2.80
C LEU A 173 -2.94 0.82 -1.58
N PHE A 174 -1.71 1.21 -1.28
CA PHE A 174 -1.38 2.06 -0.13
C PHE A 174 -0.24 3.04 -0.43
N PHE A 175 -0.08 4.01 0.47
CA PHE A 175 1.02 4.97 0.48
C PHE A 175 1.75 4.89 1.81
N PHE A 176 2.97 4.35 1.82
CA PHE A 176 3.86 4.52 2.95
C PHE A 176 4.17 6.01 3.07
N ASP A 177 3.96 6.57 4.26
CA ASP A 177 4.03 8.01 4.50
C ASP A 177 4.61 8.31 5.88
N THR A 178 5.76 9.01 5.90
CA THR A 178 6.37 9.52 7.14
C THR A 178 5.93 10.93 7.48
N GLY A 179 5.20 11.61 6.58
CA GLY A 179 4.65 12.94 6.75
C GLY A 179 3.38 13.00 7.60
N TYR A 180 2.76 14.18 7.59
CA TYR A 180 1.55 14.49 8.37
C TYR A 180 0.39 15.00 7.52
N TRP A 181 0.64 15.44 6.28
CA TRP A 181 -0.40 16.00 5.43
C TRP A 181 -1.40 14.91 5.00
N GLN A 182 -2.67 15.08 5.37
CA GLN A 182 -3.75 14.11 5.16
C GLN A 182 -3.49 12.70 5.71
N ALA A 183 -2.54 12.56 6.64
CA ALA A 183 -2.12 11.28 7.18
C ALA A 183 -3.18 10.55 8.03
N THR A 184 -4.28 11.23 8.38
CA THR A 184 -5.43 10.68 9.11
C THR A 184 -6.68 10.56 8.24
N ILE A 185 -6.63 10.91 6.96
CA ILE A 185 -7.80 10.85 6.08
C ILE A 185 -7.74 9.53 5.30
N CYS A 186 -8.73 8.66 5.57
CA CYS A 186 -8.93 7.41 4.84
C CYS A 186 -10.41 7.26 4.46
N ASN A 187 -10.75 7.73 3.26
CA ASN A 187 -12.11 7.69 2.71
C ASN A 187 -12.05 7.63 1.18
N ASP A 188 -13.20 7.76 0.50
CA ASP A 188 -13.26 7.68 -0.97
C ASP A 188 -12.63 8.86 -1.70
N SER A 189 -12.36 9.97 -1.01
CA SER A 189 -11.76 11.18 -1.57
C SER A 189 -10.24 11.21 -1.38
N TYR A 190 -9.73 10.71 -0.24
CA TYR A 190 -8.31 10.70 0.09
C TYR A 190 -7.91 9.40 0.80
N TYR A 191 -6.85 8.77 0.28
CA TYR A 191 -6.42 7.42 0.68
C TYR A 191 -5.12 7.38 1.50
N TYR A 192 -4.41 8.52 1.63
CA TYR A 192 -3.09 8.56 2.27
C TYR A 192 -3.10 8.02 3.70
N GLY A 193 -4.12 8.37 4.49
CA GLY A 193 -4.24 7.89 5.87
C GLY A 193 -4.59 6.41 6.01
N CYS A 194 -5.05 5.76 4.93
CA CYS A 194 -5.41 4.34 5.00
C CYS A 194 -4.23 3.45 5.39
N PHE A 195 -3.03 3.85 5.02
CA PHE A 195 -1.79 3.20 5.43
C PHE A 195 -1.62 3.18 6.96
N LYS A 196 -1.78 4.31 7.64
CA LYS A 196 -1.58 4.40 9.10
C LYS A 196 -2.65 3.59 9.85
N TYR A 197 -3.89 3.67 9.41
CA TYR A 197 -4.98 2.86 9.96
C TYR A 197 -4.77 1.35 9.76
N ALA A 198 -4.35 0.94 8.56
CA ALA A 198 -4.03 -0.45 8.25
C ALA A 198 -2.82 -0.96 9.07
N GLN A 199 -1.80 -0.11 9.27
CA GLN A 199 -0.62 -0.40 10.08
C GLN A 199 -0.97 -0.58 11.57
N GLN A 200 -1.86 0.26 12.09
CA GLN A 200 -2.30 0.22 13.49
C GLN A 200 -3.42 -0.81 13.73
N ASP A 201 -3.93 -1.44 12.66
CA ASP A 201 -5.11 -2.30 12.66
C ASP A 201 -6.33 -1.62 13.31
N GLN A 202 -6.57 -0.35 12.96
CA GLN A 202 -7.68 0.45 13.47
C GLN A 202 -8.59 0.92 12.34
N TRP A 203 -9.90 0.78 12.48
CA TRP A 203 -10.84 1.25 11.48
C TRP A 203 -10.97 2.78 11.50
N PRO A 204 -10.92 3.48 10.34
CA PRO A 204 -10.89 4.95 10.31
C PRO A 204 -12.11 5.64 10.94
N ASP A 205 -13.29 5.02 10.88
CA ASP A 205 -14.53 5.61 11.42
C ASP A 205 -14.80 5.24 12.88
N ASP A 206 -14.07 4.26 13.42
CA ASP A 206 -14.30 3.66 14.74
C ASP A 206 -13.04 2.93 15.21
N LEU A 207 -12.22 3.61 16.01
CA LEU A 207 -10.91 3.11 16.45
C LEU A 207 -10.99 1.86 17.34
N THR A 208 -12.19 1.49 17.82
CA THR A 208 -12.40 0.25 18.60
C THR A 208 -12.43 -1.00 17.73
N LYS A 209 -12.59 -0.82 16.41
CA LYS A 209 -12.70 -1.89 15.43
C LYS A 209 -11.39 -2.11 14.69
N LYS A 210 -11.12 -3.38 14.36
CA LYS A 210 -9.96 -3.78 13.58
C LYS A 210 -10.10 -3.41 12.10
N TYR A 211 -9.03 -2.91 11.50
CA TYR A 211 -9.03 -2.45 10.10
C TYR A 211 -9.36 -3.61 9.16
N TRP A 212 -8.61 -4.70 9.27
CA TRP A 212 -8.68 -5.82 8.34
C TRP A 212 -10.00 -6.60 8.46
N ASP A 213 -10.53 -6.70 9.67
CA ASP A 213 -11.81 -7.37 9.93
C ASP A 213 -13.01 -6.58 9.36
N ASN A 214 -12.88 -5.26 9.24
CA ASN A 214 -13.96 -4.38 8.77
C ASN A 214 -13.95 -4.13 7.26
N LEU A 215 -12.96 -4.66 6.55
CA LEU A 215 -12.96 -4.66 5.09
C LEU A 215 -14.21 -5.38 4.56
N LYS A 216 -14.85 -4.79 3.56
CA LYS A 216 -16.02 -5.38 2.90
C LYS A 216 -15.52 -6.07 1.63
N LEU A 217 -15.49 -7.40 1.61
CA LEU A 217 -15.13 -8.19 0.43
C LEU A 217 -16.36 -8.60 -0.35
#